data_AF-A0A2V5S506-F1
#
_entry.id   AF-A0A2V5S506-F1
#
_cell.length_a   1.000
_cell.length_b   1.000
_cell.length_c   1.000
_cell.angle_alpha   90.00
_cell.angle_beta   90.00
_cell.angle_gamma   90.00
#
_symmetry.space_group_name_H-M   'P 1'
#
loop_
_entity.id
_entity.type
_entity.pdbx_description
1 polymer ?
#
loop_
_entity_poly.entity_id
_entity_poly.type
_entity_poly.pdbx_seq_one_letter_code
_entity_poly.pdbx_strand_id
1 'polypeptide(L)' 'MTSSPEVSVVVPLFNEEESVAILQSELSAVLKGLDYEIIFVDDGSVDRTVERIEPNANVRVIRFEKNAGQSAAIY' A
#
# COMPACT_ATOMS: atom_id res chain seq x y z
N MET A 1 22.31 -2.11 -4.08
CA MET A 1 22.19 -3.46 -4.66
C MET A 1 20.71 -3.66 -4.92
N THR A 2 20.31 -3.69 -6.19
CA THR A 2 18.93 -3.89 -6.63
C THR A 2 18.65 -5.39 -6.67
N SER A 3 18.41 -5.99 -5.50
CA SER A 3 17.72 -7.27 -5.46
C SER A 3 16.24 -6.96 -5.62
N SER A 4 15.56 -7.61 -6.57
CA SER A 4 14.11 -7.60 -6.59
C SER A 4 13.63 -8.27 -5.29
N PRO A 5 12.65 -7.70 -4.58
CA PRO A 5 12.10 -8.35 -3.40
C PRO A 5 11.54 -9.72 -3.80
N GLU A 6 11.62 -10.68 -2.88
CA GLU A 6 11.05 -12.01 -3.09
C GLU A 6 9.52 -11.94 -3.20
N VAL A 7 8.91 -10.96 -2.52
CA VAL A 7 7.46 -10.73 -2.51
C VAL A 7 7.15 -9.24 -2.64
N SER A 8 6.32 -8.87 -3.62
CA SER A 8 5.71 -7.54 -3.71
C SER A 8 4.21 -7.65 -3.48
N VAL A 9 3.70 -6.96 -2.46
CA VAL A 9 2.26 -6.89 -2.17
C VAL A 9 1.73 -5.55 -2.67
N VAL A 10 0.91 -5.58 -3.72
CA VAL A 10 0.27 -4.37 -4.28
C VAL A 10 -1.15 -4.29 -3.76
N VAL A 11 -1.50 -3.19 -3.11
CA VAL A 11 -2.79 -2.97 -2.44
C VAL A 11 -3.45 -1.71 -3.01
N PRO A 12 -4.50 -1.82 -3.82
CA PRO A 12 -5.30 -0.67 -4.21
C PRO A 12 -6.12 -0.17 -3.03
N LEU A 13 -6.21 1.15 -2.86
CA LEU A 13 -6.95 1.80 -1.78
C LEU A 13 -7.88 2.86 -2.34
N PHE A 14 -9.09 2.95 -1.77
CA PHE A 14 -9.99 4.07 -1.97
C PHE A 14 -10.91 4.22 -0.75
N ASN A 15 -10.72 5.29 0.02
CA ASN A 15 -11.47 5.62 1.24
C ASN A 15 -11.47 4.51 2.32
N GLU A 16 -10.27 4.08 2.71
CA GLU A 16 -9.96 3.01 3.65
C GLU A 16 -9.31 3.52 4.96
N GLU A 17 -9.67 4.72 5.44
CA GLU A 17 -9.02 5.36 6.61
C GLU A 17 -9.11 4.58 7.94
N GLU A 18 -10.04 3.63 8.05
CA GLU A 18 -10.21 2.77 9.23
C GLU A 18 -9.41 1.47 9.15
N SER A 19 -9.15 0.98 7.93
CA SER A 19 -8.62 -0.38 7.69
C SER A 19 -7.14 -0.39 7.33
N VAL A 20 -6.64 0.66 6.66
CA VAL A 20 -5.29 0.66 6.06
C VAL A 20 -4.15 0.45 7.06
N ALA A 21 -4.25 1.03 8.26
CA ALA A 21 -3.25 0.86 9.31
C ALA A 21 -3.24 -0.57 9.88
N ILE A 22 -4.43 -1.18 10.00
CA ILE A 22 -4.57 -2.58 10.45
C ILE A 22 -3.97 -3.51 9.41
N LEU A 23 -4.33 -3.30 8.13
CA LEU A 23 -3.80 -4.08 7.01
C LEU A 23 -2.28 -4.00 6.93
N GLN A 24 -1.70 -2.80 7.07
CA GLN A 24 -0.25 -2.62 7.07
C GLN A 24 0.42 -3.41 8.21
N SER A 25 -0.15 -3.35 9.41
CA SER A 25 0.37 -4.06 10.59
C SER A 25 0.34 -5.58 10.38
N GLU A 26 -0.78 -6.11 9.88
CA GLU A 26 -0.95 -7.54 9.61
C GLU A 26 -0.01 -8.03 8.50
N LEU A 27 0.11 -7.29 7.39
CA LEU A 27 1.05 -7.62 6.31
C LEU A 27 2.50 -7.61 6.82
N SER A 28 2.88 -6.59 7.60
CA SER A 28 4.23 -6.49 8.16
C SER A 28 4.55 -7.65 9.11
N ALA A 29 3.55 -8.12 9.87
CA ALA A 29 3.69 -9.26 10.77
C ALA A 29 3.83 -10.59 10.01
N VAL A 30 3.01 -10.82 8.99
CA VAL A 30 3.02 -12.06 8.19
C VAL A 30 4.26 -12.16 7.29
N LEU A 31 4.72 -11.04 6.75
CA LEU A 31 5.89 -11.00 5.85
C LEU A 31 7.22 -10.92 6.62
N LYS A 32 7.19 -10.92 7.95
CA LYS A 32 8.39 -10.83 8.77
C LYS A 32 9.38 -11.95 8.45
N GLY A 33 10.60 -11.56 8.05
CA GLY A 33 11.68 -12.49 7.71
C GLY A 33 11.83 -12.79 6.22
N LEU A 34 10.96 -12.25 5.38
CA LEU A 34 11.11 -12.25 3.92
C LEU A 34 11.73 -10.93 3.44
N ASP A 35 12.35 -10.95 2.26
CA ASP A 35 12.64 -9.72 1.50
C ASP A 35 11.36 -9.29 0.76
N TYR A 36 10.69 -8.23 1.24
CA TYR A 36 9.38 -7.82 0.73
C TYR A 36 9.23 -6.31 0.56
N GLU A 37 8.29 -5.92 -0.31
CA GLU A 37 7.75 -4.57 -0.36
C GLU A 37 6.21 -4.58 -0.31
N ILE A 38 5.63 -3.54 0.28
CA ILE A 38 4.19 -3.25 0.24
C ILE A 38 4.02 -1.94 -0.55
N ILE A 39 3.25 -2.00 -1.64
CA ILE A 39 2.93 -0.87 -2.49
C ILE A 39 1.45 -0.56 -2.34
N PHE A 40 1.13 0.49 -1.59
CA PHE A 40 -0.22 1.03 -1.53
C PHE A 40 -0.46 1.94 -2.73
N VAL A 41 -1.52 1.68 -3.49
CA VAL A 41 -1.93 2.47 -4.65
C VAL A 41 -3.25 3.18 -4.32
N ASP A 42 -3.16 4.45 -3.91
CA ASP A 42 -4.32 5.29 -3.61
C ASP A 42 -4.97 5.80 -4.89
N ASP A 43 -6.19 5.34 -5.15
CA ASP A 43 -7.01 5.72 -6.31
C ASP A 43 -7.82 6.99 -6.01
N GLY A 44 -7.12 8.03 -5.56
CA GLY A 44 -7.70 9.36 -5.30
C GLY A 44 -8.66 9.38 -4.11
N SER A 45 -8.27 8.82 -2.96
CA SER A 45 -9.06 8.91 -1.73
C SER A 45 -9.24 10.37 -1.31
N VAL A 46 -10.42 10.65 -0.75
CA VAL A 46 -10.82 11.97 -0.24
C VAL A 46 -10.88 12.04 1.28
N ASP A 47 -10.70 10.90 1.94
CA ASP A 47 -10.56 10.78 3.39
C ASP A 47 -9.07 10.75 3.81
N ARG A 48 -8.79 10.29 5.04
CA ARG A 48 -7.42 10.24 5.57
C ARG A 48 -6.68 8.94 5.28
N THR A 49 -7.11 8.14 4.29
CA THR A 49 -6.47 6.84 3.95
C THR A 49 -4.95 6.94 3.86
N VAL A 50 -4.44 7.90 3.08
CA VAL A 50 -2.99 8.05 2.88
C VAL A 50 -2.27 8.49 4.16
N GLU A 51 -2.90 9.34 4.98
CA GLU A 51 -2.33 9.83 6.25
C GLU A 51 -2.21 8.72 7.30
N ARG A 52 -3.01 7.67 7.16
CA ARG A 52 -3.06 6.52 8.08
C ARG A 52 -2.03 5.45 7.75
N ILE A 53 -1.33 5.55 6.62
CA ILE A 53 -0.23 4.65 6.26
C ILE A 53 1.02 5.07 7.04
N GLU A 54 1.56 4.16 7.85
CA GLU A 54 2.79 4.41 8.59
C GLU A 54 4.02 4.29 7.66
N PRO A 55 4.94 5.26 7.64
CA PRO A 55 6.13 5.16 6.81
C PRO A 55 7.05 4.03 7.32
N ASN A 56 7.53 3.20 6.39
CA ASN A 56 8.48 2.12 6.67
C ASN A 56 9.40 1.93 5.45
N ALA A 57 10.62 1.42 5.66
CA ALA A 57 11.59 1.15 4.60
C ALA A 57 11.04 0.21 3.51
N ASN A 58 10.13 -0.69 3.87
CA ASN A 58 9.51 -1.65 2.94
C ASN A 58 8.14 -1.19 2.41
N VAL A 59 7.72 0.04 2.70
CA VAL A 59 6.39 0.57 2.33
C VAL A 59 6.55 1.71 1.33
N ARG A 60 5.79 1.64 0.24
CA ARG A 60 5.71 2.66 -0.80
C ARG A 60 4.25 3.03 -1.02
N VAL A 61 4.00 4.31 -1.25
CA VAL A 61 2.67 4.83 -1.56
C VAL A 61 2.71 5.51 -2.93
N ILE A 62 1.83 5.09 -3.82
CA ILE A 62 1.56 5.71 -5.11
C ILE A 62 0.17 6.31 -5.02
N ARG A 63 0.01 7.58 -5.40
CA ARG A 63 -1.27 8.28 -5.35
C ARG A 63 -1.65 8.83 -6.71
N PHE A 64 -2.88 8.56 -7.13
CA PHE A 64 -3.46 9.17 -8.32
C PHE A 64 -4.18 10.47 -7.99
N GLU A 65 -4.12 11.43 -8.92
CA GLU A 65 -4.74 12.76 -8.74
C GLU A 65 -6.28 12.70 -8.69
N LYS A 66 -6.88 11.67 -9.28
CA LYS A 66 -8.33 11.44 -9.32
C LYS A 66 -8.61 9.95 -9.33
N ASN A 67 -9.76 9.57 -8.76
CA ASN A 67 -10.25 8.21 -8.85
C ASN A 67 -10.46 7.81 -10.32
N ALA A 68 -9.74 6.78 -10.75
CA ALA A 68 -9.79 6.21 -12.09
C ALA A 68 -10.40 4.80 -12.11
N GLY A 69 -10.79 4.29 -10.94
CA GLY A 69 -11.39 2.97 -10.73
C GLY A 69 -10.34 1.92 -10.36
N GLN A 70 -10.78 0.86 -9.66
CA GLN A 70 -9.91 -0.20 -9.12
C GLN A 70 -8.99 -0.85 -10.18
N SER A 71 -9.45 -1.01 -11.42
CA SER A 71 -8.61 -1.56 -12.49
C SER A 71 -7.43 -0.66 -12.83
N ALA A 72 -7.56 0.67 -12.75
CA ALA A 72 -6.45 1.59 -12.98
C ALA A 72 -5.39 1.53 -11.85
N ALA A 73 -5.80 1.13 -10.64
CA ALA A 73 -4.89 0.95 -9.51
C ALA A 73 -4.08 -0.36 -9.57
N ILE A 74 -4.49 -1.32 -10.41
CA ILE A 74 -3.87 -2.65 -10.52
C ILE A 74 -3.22 -2.89 -11.90
N TYR A 75 -3.79 -2.35 -12.99
CA TYR A 75 -3.45 -2.68 -14.37
C TYR A 75 -2.59 -1.62 -15.06
#